data_AF-A0A7Y4WY65-F1
#
_entry.id   AF-A0A7Y4WY65-F1
#
_cell.length_a   1.000
_cell.length_b   1.000
_cell.length_c   1.000
_cell.angle_alpha   90.00
_cell.angle_beta   90.00
_cell.angle_gamma   90.00
#
_symmetry.space_group_name_H-M   'P 1'
#
loop_
_entity.id
_entity.type
_entity.pdbx_description
1 polymer ?
#
loop_
_entity_poly.entity_id
_entity_poly.type
_entity_poly.pdbx_seq_one_letter_code
_entity_poly.pdbx_strand_id
1 'polypeptide(L)'
;MLTARTKTDQVSGGLLSVFSSSLFEPYGIEDAEKFLSSVGSSLQTVRFDVEGEEVAVTARIKDPEILKRAVAKELVLTKPPEKFKNADLWRSADGELAIAIVENRIVIGETKSVERCLEARNQGESLVAVSKNSRLESSSAAIVTLGGESDPGAALITAVAERKSEKDALKQIYTTETRFNQNGIERRTVSDFGLIGMIIARLDPSN
;
A
#
# COMPACT_ATOMS: atom_id res chain seq x y z
N MET A 1 -19.85 -0.59 -3.36
CA MET A 1 -20.05 -2.06 -3.35
C MET A 1 -21.51 -2.47 -3.55
N LEU A 2 -22.44 -1.52 -3.60
CA LEU A 2 -23.86 -1.72 -3.96
C LEU A 2 -24.11 -2.69 -5.14
N THR A 3 -23.29 -2.65 -6.19
CA THR A 3 -23.48 -3.49 -7.39
C THR A 3 -23.12 -4.97 -7.17
N ALA A 4 -22.26 -5.28 -6.19
CA ALA A 4 -21.95 -6.66 -5.81
C ALA A 4 -23.06 -7.27 -4.93
N ARG A 5 -23.69 -6.46 -4.07
CA ARG A 5 -24.87 -6.87 -3.28
C ARG A 5 -26.06 -7.26 -4.14
N THR A 6 -26.21 -6.68 -5.33
CA THR A 6 -27.29 -7.05 -6.26
C THR A 6 -27.05 -8.35 -7.04
N LYS A 7 -25.85 -8.96 -6.94
CA LYS A 7 -25.49 -10.19 -7.67
C LYS A 7 -25.04 -11.35 -6.77
N THR A 8 -25.11 -11.21 -5.45
CA THR A 8 -24.67 -12.25 -4.52
C THR A 8 -25.59 -12.28 -3.30
N ASP A 9 -25.85 -13.48 -2.77
CA ASP A 9 -26.72 -13.71 -1.62
C ASP A 9 -26.35 -12.80 -0.41
N GLN A 10 -27.36 -12.43 0.37
CA GLN A 10 -27.31 -11.43 1.45
C GLN A 10 -26.20 -11.72 2.47
N VAL A 11 -25.91 -13.00 2.71
CA VAL A 11 -24.84 -13.49 3.60
C VAL A 11 -23.45 -13.18 3.02
N SER A 12 -23.26 -13.38 1.71
CA SER A 12 -21.98 -13.12 1.04
C SER A 12 -21.71 -11.62 0.90
N GLY A 13 -22.77 -10.81 0.69
CA GLY A 13 -22.68 -9.35 0.69
C GLY A 13 -22.32 -8.75 2.06
N GLY A 14 -22.72 -9.43 3.15
CA GLY A 14 -22.31 -9.09 4.52
C GLY A 14 -20.84 -9.40 4.78
N LEU A 15 -20.38 -10.60 4.38
CA LEU A 15 -18.98 -11.02 4.53
C LEU A 15 -18.02 -10.07 3.80
N LEU A 16 -18.31 -9.71 2.55
CA LEU A 16 -17.47 -8.77 1.79
C LEU A 16 -17.32 -7.41 2.48
N SER A 17 -18.37 -6.93 3.16
CA SER A 17 -18.33 -5.69 3.92
C SER A 17 -17.40 -5.78 5.13
N VAL A 18 -17.51 -6.86 5.90
CA VAL A 18 -16.69 -7.09 7.10
C VAL A 18 -15.23 -7.26 6.74
N PHE A 19 -14.93 -8.04 5.69
CA PHE A 19 -13.56 -8.18 5.19
C PHE A 19 -13.00 -6.86 4.69
N SER A 20 -13.81 -6.04 4.03
CA SER A 20 -13.35 -4.73 3.55
C SER A 20 -13.02 -3.80 4.72
N SER A 21 -13.86 -3.72 5.75
CA SER A 21 -13.56 -2.93 6.94
C SER A 21 -12.26 -3.36 7.61
N SER A 22 -12.04 -4.67 7.79
CA SER A 22 -10.80 -5.20 8.39
C SER A 22 -9.55 -4.89 7.57
N LEU A 23 -9.65 -4.86 6.23
CA LEU A 23 -8.52 -4.49 5.37
C LEU A 23 -8.11 -3.01 5.47
N PHE A 24 -9.05 -2.15 5.85
CA PHE A 24 -8.87 -0.70 5.84
C PHE A 24 -8.69 -0.11 7.25
N GLU A 25 -9.00 -0.88 8.29
CA GLU A 25 -8.81 -0.54 9.70
C GLU A 25 -7.38 -0.10 10.05
N PRO A 26 -6.30 -0.77 9.59
CA PRO A 26 -4.92 -0.32 9.88
C PRO A 26 -4.59 1.08 9.35
N TYR A 27 -5.40 1.58 8.40
CA TYR A 27 -5.22 2.90 7.81
C TYR A 27 -6.12 3.96 8.45
N GLY A 28 -6.86 3.66 9.52
CA GLY A 28 -7.79 4.62 10.13
C GLY A 28 -9.04 4.90 9.28
N ILE A 29 -9.50 3.91 8.51
CA ILE A 29 -10.72 4.01 7.69
C ILE A 29 -11.82 3.15 8.33
N GLU A 30 -12.82 3.80 8.91
CA GLU A 30 -13.96 3.13 9.57
C GLU A 30 -14.97 2.55 8.56
N ASP A 31 -15.24 3.27 7.47
CA ASP A 31 -16.23 2.89 6.46
C ASP A 31 -15.56 2.70 5.10
N ALA A 32 -15.11 1.46 4.87
CA ALA A 32 -14.46 1.05 3.63
C ALA A 32 -15.31 1.30 2.38
N GLU A 33 -16.64 1.13 2.45
CA GLU A 33 -17.51 1.35 1.30
C GLU A 33 -17.59 2.83 0.93
N LYS A 34 -17.76 3.70 1.92
CA LYS A 34 -17.72 5.15 1.69
C LYS A 34 -16.35 5.57 1.19
N PHE A 35 -15.27 5.06 1.77
CA PHE A 35 -13.91 5.36 1.34
C PHE A 35 -13.71 5.02 -0.14
N LEU A 36 -13.98 3.77 -0.52
CA LEU A 36 -13.86 3.30 -1.91
C LEU A 36 -14.76 4.05 -2.89
N SER A 37 -15.92 4.55 -2.45
CA SER A 37 -16.80 5.37 -3.28
C SER A 37 -16.31 6.82 -3.47
N SER A 38 -15.51 7.31 -2.52
CA SER A 38 -15.01 8.68 -2.43
C SER A 38 -13.63 8.89 -3.08
N VAL A 39 -12.95 7.81 -3.43
CA VAL A 39 -11.63 7.80 -4.05
C VAL A 39 -11.68 7.26 -5.49
N GLY A 40 -10.60 7.47 -6.24
CA GLY A 40 -10.41 6.88 -7.56
C GLY A 40 -10.28 5.36 -7.50
N SER A 41 -10.47 4.70 -8.64
CA SER A 41 -10.38 3.24 -8.77
C SER A 41 -8.98 2.65 -8.55
N SER A 42 -7.96 3.49 -8.46
CA SER A 42 -6.58 3.10 -8.19
C SER A 42 -6.21 3.51 -6.78
N LEU A 43 -5.88 2.51 -5.97
CA LEU A 43 -5.33 2.64 -4.63
C LEU A 43 -3.87 2.18 -4.67
N GLN A 44 -3.01 2.86 -3.92
CA GLN A 44 -1.64 2.44 -3.72
C GLN A 44 -1.44 2.30 -2.21
N THR A 45 -1.01 1.14 -1.75
CA THR A 45 -0.68 0.90 -0.35
C THR A 45 0.83 0.74 -0.21
N VAL A 46 1.35 1.19 0.92
CA VAL A 46 2.75 1.05 1.31
C VAL A 46 2.78 0.45 2.69
N ARG A 47 3.72 -0.46 2.89
CA ARG A 47 4.08 -1.02 4.18
C ARG A 47 5.59 -0.84 4.35
N PHE A 48 6.00 -0.25 5.48
CA PHE A 48 7.41 0.04 5.78
C PHE A 48 8.06 -1.01 6.68
N ASP A 49 7.26 -1.85 7.35
CA ASP A 49 7.70 -2.88 8.28
C ASP A 49 7.24 -4.28 7.86
N VAL A 50 7.76 -5.30 8.55
CA VAL A 50 7.38 -6.70 8.30
C VAL A 50 6.09 -7.08 9.05
N GLU A 51 5.84 -6.45 10.21
CA GLU A 51 4.72 -6.73 11.11
C GLU A 51 3.40 -6.16 10.59
N GLY A 52 3.45 -5.11 9.74
CA GLY A 52 2.28 -4.53 9.09
C GLY A 52 1.63 -3.41 9.87
N GLU A 53 2.36 -2.81 10.80
CA GLU A 53 1.92 -1.68 11.61
C GLU A 53 2.26 -0.34 10.93
N GLU A 54 3.39 -0.25 10.25
CA GLU A 54 3.82 0.96 9.54
C GLU A 54 3.24 0.98 8.11
N VAL A 55 1.96 1.33 8.00
CA VAL A 55 1.22 1.30 6.73
C VAL A 55 0.62 2.65 6.34
N ALA A 56 0.54 2.90 5.04
CA ALA A 56 -0.15 4.05 4.47
C ALA A 56 -0.85 3.67 3.16
N VAL A 57 -2.02 4.27 2.91
CA VAL A 57 -2.73 4.18 1.63
C VAL A 57 -2.80 5.56 0.99
N THR A 58 -2.54 5.63 -0.30
CA THR A 58 -2.72 6.82 -1.12
C THR A 58 -3.69 6.57 -2.26
N ALA A 59 -4.54 7.57 -2.51
CA ALA A 59 -5.56 7.51 -3.54
C ALA A 59 -5.85 8.91 -4.10
N ARG A 60 -6.44 8.95 -5.29
CA ARG A 60 -6.99 10.19 -5.84
C ARG A 60 -8.32 10.49 -5.18
N ILE A 61 -8.54 11.73 -4.75
CA ILE A 61 -9.83 12.15 -4.19
C ILE A 61 -10.83 12.38 -5.32
N LYS A 62 -12.03 11.82 -5.18
CA LYS A 62 -13.18 12.03 -6.07
C LYS A 62 -14.28 12.83 -5.38
N ASP A 63 -14.58 12.51 -4.13
CA ASP A 63 -15.59 13.19 -3.32
C ASP A 63 -15.06 13.45 -1.91
N PRO A 64 -14.58 14.68 -1.60
CA PRO A 64 -13.99 14.99 -0.31
C PRO A 64 -15.01 14.94 0.85
N GLU A 65 -16.30 15.15 0.60
CA GLU A 65 -17.33 15.17 1.63
C GLU A 65 -17.77 13.76 2.04
N ILE A 66 -17.75 12.81 1.11
CA ILE A 66 -17.90 11.39 1.44
C ILE A 66 -16.63 10.88 2.15
N LEU A 67 -15.44 11.30 1.69
CA LEU A 67 -14.17 10.89 2.27
C LEU A 67 -14.05 11.25 3.76
N LYS A 68 -14.43 12.48 4.13
CA LYS A 68 -14.47 12.92 5.53
C LYS A 68 -15.35 12.07 6.44
N ARG A 69 -16.40 11.44 5.87
CA ARG A 69 -17.33 10.56 6.60
C ARG A 69 -16.88 9.10 6.61
N ALA A 70 -15.81 8.76 5.89
CA ALA A 70 -15.29 7.42 5.77
C ALA A 70 -14.11 7.13 6.72
N VAL A 71 -13.40 8.19 7.11
CA VAL A 71 -12.23 8.10 8.00
C VAL A 71 -12.63 8.03 9.47
N ALA A 72 -11.70 7.58 10.31
CA ALA A 72 -11.89 7.48 11.74
C ALA A 72 -12.30 8.81 12.36
N LYS A 73 -13.25 8.78 13.30
CA LYS A 73 -13.72 10.00 14.00
C LYS A 73 -12.61 10.70 14.77
N GLU A 74 -11.58 9.95 15.15
CA GLU A 74 -10.38 10.43 15.85
C GLU A 74 -9.51 11.32 14.94
N LEU A 75 -9.55 11.09 13.62
CA LEU A 75 -8.99 11.98 12.61
C LEU A 75 -9.96 13.15 12.41
N VAL A 76 -9.93 14.10 13.35
CA VAL A 76 -10.82 15.27 13.37
C VAL A 76 -10.46 16.24 12.24
N LEU A 77 -10.92 15.93 11.02
CA LEU A 77 -10.78 16.74 9.81
C LEU A 77 -11.54 18.08 9.87
N THR A 78 -12.30 18.32 10.94
CA THR A 78 -13.00 19.58 11.19
C THR A 78 -12.08 20.64 11.81
N LYS A 79 -10.92 20.25 12.35
CA LYS A 79 -9.89 21.20 12.80
C LYS A 79 -9.12 21.74 11.59
N PRO A 80 -8.56 22.96 11.69
CA PRO A 80 -7.63 23.46 10.67
C PRO A 80 -6.45 22.50 10.51
N PRO A 81 -6.03 22.17 9.28
CA PRO A 81 -4.86 21.35 9.05
C PRO A 81 -3.58 22.05 9.51
N GLU A 82 -2.63 21.26 9.96
CA GLU A 82 -1.23 21.67 10.04
C GLU A 82 -0.63 21.68 8.63
N LYS A 83 0.15 22.70 8.30
CA LYS A 83 0.92 22.69 7.05
C LYS A 83 2.21 21.92 7.25
N PHE A 84 2.32 20.77 6.61
CA PHE A 84 3.54 19.98 6.58
C PHE A 84 3.97 19.78 5.13
N LYS A 85 5.15 20.30 4.75
CA LYS A 85 5.81 19.88 3.50
C LYS A 85 4.90 20.03 2.25
N ASN A 86 4.16 21.15 2.15
CA ASN A 86 3.16 21.45 1.10
C ASN A 86 1.85 20.63 1.13
N ALA A 87 1.63 19.84 2.18
CA ALA A 87 0.38 19.14 2.43
C ALA A 87 -0.40 19.78 3.58
N ASP A 88 -1.71 19.62 3.53
CA ASP A 88 -2.61 19.79 4.66
C ASP A 88 -2.62 18.49 5.46
N LEU A 89 -2.11 18.51 6.69
CA LEU A 89 -1.96 17.35 7.56
C LEU A 89 -2.90 17.46 8.75
N TRP A 90 -3.63 16.39 9.04
CA TRP A 90 -4.36 16.21 10.28
C TRP A 90 -3.86 14.95 10.96
N ARG A 91 -3.82 14.99 12.29
CA ARG A 91 -3.42 13.88 13.14
C ARG A 91 -4.58 13.48 14.03
N SER A 92 -4.65 12.21 14.41
CA SER A 92 -5.54 11.75 15.46
C SER A 92 -5.16 12.35 16.82
N ALA A 93 -6.06 12.24 17.80
CA ALA A 93 -5.84 12.81 19.12
C ALA A 93 -4.68 12.15 19.89
N ASP A 94 -4.46 10.85 19.67
CA ASP A 94 -3.33 10.07 20.19
C ASP A 94 -2.03 10.28 19.38
N GLY A 95 -2.12 10.83 18.17
CA GLY A 95 -1.00 11.03 17.26
C GLY A 95 -0.55 9.78 16.51
N GLU A 96 -1.26 8.65 16.62
CA GLU A 96 -0.90 7.39 15.96
C GLU A 96 -1.28 7.37 14.48
N LEU A 97 -2.40 8.00 14.12
CA LEU A 97 -2.89 8.08 12.75
C LEU A 97 -2.77 9.50 12.21
N ALA A 98 -2.51 9.58 10.90
CA ALA A 98 -2.54 10.84 10.18
C ALA A 98 -3.25 10.71 8.85
N ILE A 99 -3.75 11.85 8.38
CA ILE A 99 -4.29 12.04 7.05
C ILE A 99 -3.69 13.30 6.46
N ALA A 100 -3.17 13.18 5.25
CA ALA A 100 -2.63 14.28 4.49
C ALA A 100 -3.39 14.45 3.18
N ILE A 101 -3.76 15.68 2.87
CA ILE A 101 -4.28 16.07 1.57
C ILE A 101 -3.24 16.95 0.89
N VAL A 102 -2.84 16.55 -0.31
CA VAL A 102 -1.88 17.29 -1.12
C VAL A 102 -2.33 17.27 -2.57
N GLU A 103 -2.61 18.46 -3.10
CA GLU A 103 -3.28 18.69 -4.38
C GLU A 103 -4.68 18.02 -4.44
N ASN A 104 -4.77 16.85 -5.08
CA ASN A 104 -6.00 16.06 -5.22
C ASN A 104 -5.79 14.59 -4.83
N ARG A 105 -4.84 14.36 -3.92
CA ARG A 105 -4.53 13.03 -3.39
C ARG A 105 -4.62 13.04 -1.87
N ILE A 106 -5.10 11.93 -1.35
CA ILE A 106 -5.07 11.61 0.07
C ILE A 106 -3.90 10.66 0.33
N VAL A 107 -3.27 10.81 1.48
CA VAL A 107 -2.43 9.80 2.13
C VAL A 107 -2.99 9.60 3.53
N ILE A 108 -3.30 8.37 3.93
CA ILE A 108 -3.85 8.07 5.26
C ILE A 108 -3.23 6.79 5.80
N GLY A 109 -2.95 6.76 7.10
CA GLY A 109 -2.37 5.61 7.78
C GLY A 109 -1.68 6.02 9.08
N GLU A 110 -0.68 5.25 9.48
CA GLU A 110 0.14 5.58 10.64
C GLU A 110 0.92 6.89 10.39
N THR A 111 1.05 7.71 11.43
CA THR A 111 1.57 9.06 11.35
C THR A 111 2.95 9.15 10.71
N LYS A 112 3.93 8.36 11.16
CA LYS A 112 5.29 8.36 10.60
C LYS A 112 5.29 7.88 9.15
N SER A 113 4.41 6.92 8.82
CA SER A 113 4.25 6.37 7.47
C SER A 113 3.72 7.43 6.51
N VAL A 114 2.74 8.22 6.94
CA VAL A 114 2.22 9.39 6.18
C VAL A 114 3.31 10.44 6.00
N GLU A 115 4.04 10.79 7.06
CA GLU A 115 5.15 11.74 6.98
C GLU A 115 6.24 11.29 6.00
N ARG A 116 6.67 10.02 6.07
CA ARG A 116 7.64 9.44 5.12
C ARG A 116 7.13 9.53 3.68
N CYS A 117 5.85 9.26 3.42
CA CYS A 117 5.26 9.41 2.10
C CYS A 117 5.32 10.88 1.60
N LEU A 118 5.10 11.85 2.49
CA LEU A 118 5.18 13.28 2.16
C LEU A 118 6.63 13.74 1.94
N GLU A 119 7.57 13.22 2.74
CA GLU A 119 9.01 13.50 2.60
C GLU A 119 9.54 12.98 1.27
N ALA A 120 9.27 11.71 0.94
CA ALA A 120 9.66 11.10 -0.33
C ALA A 120 9.15 11.94 -1.51
N ARG A 121 7.87 12.31 -1.47
CA ARG A 121 7.25 13.15 -2.51
C ARG A 121 8.00 14.47 -2.71
N ASN A 122 8.34 15.17 -1.64
CA ASN A 122 9.02 16.47 -1.73
C ASN A 122 10.46 16.35 -2.20
N GLN A 123 11.09 15.20 -2.03
CA GLN A 123 12.40 14.89 -2.59
C GLN A 123 12.33 14.52 -4.08
N GLY A 124 11.13 14.55 -4.68
CA GLY A 124 10.87 14.12 -6.05
C GLY A 124 10.70 12.61 -6.19
N GLU A 125 10.71 11.87 -5.09
CA GLU A 125 10.45 10.44 -5.04
C GLU A 125 8.94 10.19 -4.97
N SER A 126 8.36 9.74 -6.07
CA SER A 126 7.02 9.18 -6.05
C SER A 126 7.10 7.67 -5.88
N LEU A 127 6.10 7.03 -5.27
CA LEU A 127 5.90 5.57 -5.41
C LEU A 127 5.86 5.15 -6.89
N VAL A 128 5.43 6.07 -7.78
CA VAL A 128 5.48 5.92 -9.23
C VAL A 128 6.90 6.17 -9.80
N ALA A 129 7.74 6.95 -9.13
CA ALA A 129 9.13 7.22 -9.55
C ALA A 129 10.10 6.12 -9.08
N VAL A 130 9.83 5.45 -7.94
CA VAL A 130 10.49 4.20 -7.54
C VAL A 130 10.23 3.13 -8.61
N SER A 131 9.08 3.18 -9.29
CA SER A 131 8.84 2.44 -10.52
C SER A 131 9.33 3.20 -11.77
N LYS A 132 10.65 3.23 -11.97
CA LYS A 132 11.19 2.93 -13.32
C LYS A 132 10.99 1.45 -13.70
N ASN A 133 10.16 0.74 -12.96
CA ASN A 133 9.78 -0.64 -13.16
C ASN A 133 8.58 -0.64 -14.12
N SER A 134 8.88 -0.73 -15.42
CA SER A 134 7.89 -0.71 -16.50
C SER A 134 6.74 -1.70 -16.29
N ARG A 135 6.96 -2.76 -15.51
CA ARG A 135 5.96 -3.76 -15.14
C ARG A 135 4.79 -3.20 -14.34
N LEU A 136 5.02 -2.21 -13.46
CA LEU A 136 3.93 -1.59 -12.68
C LEU A 136 2.98 -0.80 -13.60
N GLU A 137 3.53 -0.10 -14.59
CA GLU A 137 2.76 0.72 -15.53
C GLU A 137 2.14 -0.10 -16.66
N SER A 138 2.75 -1.22 -17.05
CA SER A 138 2.28 -2.06 -18.16
C SER A 138 1.31 -3.17 -17.75
N SER A 139 1.13 -3.42 -16.45
CA SER A 139 0.31 -4.55 -15.99
C SER A 139 -1.19 -4.28 -16.10
N SER A 140 -1.91 -5.25 -16.66
CA SER A 140 -3.39 -5.30 -16.64
C SER A 140 -3.95 -6.08 -15.45
N ALA A 141 -3.10 -6.43 -14.46
CA ALA A 141 -3.55 -7.15 -13.28
C ALA A 141 -4.46 -6.26 -12.40
N ALA A 142 -5.36 -6.90 -11.65
CA ALA A 142 -6.26 -6.18 -10.75
C ALA A 142 -5.51 -5.57 -9.56
N ILE A 143 -4.43 -6.22 -9.13
CA ILE A 143 -3.55 -5.76 -8.06
C ILE A 143 -2.11 -6.02 -8.51
N VAL A 144 -1.25 -5.02 -8.31
CA VAL A 144 0.20 -5.15 -8.50
C VAL A 144 0.87 -4.73 -7.20
N THR A 145 1.64 -5.64 -6.61
CA THR A 145 2.41 -5.39 -5.39
C THR A 145 3.89 -5.36 -5.74
N LEU A 146 4.58 -4.29 -5.35
CA LEU A 146 6.04 -4.22 -5.40
C LEU A 146 6.56 -4.43 -3.98
N GLY A 147 7.41 -5.45 -3.79
CA GLY A 147 8.10 -5.70 -2.55
C GLY A 147 9.60 -5.51 -2.72
N GLY A 148 10.25 -5.01 -1.67
CA GLY A 148 11.69 -4.86 -1.61
C GLY A 148 12.18 -5.40 -0.28
N GLU A 149 13.15 -6.31 -0.32
CA GLU A 149 13.74 -6.93 0.86
C GLU A 149 15.25 -6.72 0.80
N SER A 150 15.81 -6.17 1.87
CA SER A 150 17.25 -6.15 2.09
C SER A 150 17.60 -7.42 2.84
N ASP A 151 17.95 -8.48 2.11
CA ASP A 151 18.26 -9.79 2.70
C ASP A 151 19.76 -9.84 3.09
N PRO A 152 20.11 -10.06 4.37
CA PRO A 152 21.48 -10.38 4.78
C PRO A 152 22.01 -11.69 4.16
N GLY A 153 21.13 -12.64 3.83
CA GLY A 153 21.40 -13.90 3.15
C GLY A 153 21.85 -13.75 1.69
N ALA A 154 21.75 -12.54 1.14
CA ALA A 154 22.35 -12.19 -0.13
C ALA A 154 23.90 -12.30 -0.13
N ALA A 155 24.53 -12.50 1.04
CA ALA A 155 25.92 -12.96 1.15
C ALA A 155 26.20 -14.26 0.37
N LEU A 156 25.22 -15.16 0.24
CA LEU A 156 25.33 -16.39 -0.54
C LEU A 156 25.35 -16.10 -2.06
N ILE A 157 24.70 -15.01 -2.49
CA ILE A 157 24.79 -14.50 -3.86
C ILE A 157 26.15 -13.83 -4.10
N THR A 158 26.73 -13.16 -3.10
CA THR A 158 28.10 -12.62 -3.17
C THR A 158 29.14 -13.72 -3.44
N ALA A 159 28.93 -14.92 -2.88
CA ALA A 159 29.82 -16.07 -3.07
C ALA A 159 29.76 -16.68 -4.49
N VAL A 160 28.66 -16.50 -5.22
CA VAL A 160 28.47 -17.06 -6.58
C VAL A 160 28.69 -16.00 -7.68
N ALA A 161 28.52 -14.71 -7.37
CA ALA A 161 28.41 -13.66 -8.39
C ALA A 161 29.69 -12.85 -8.67
N GLU A 162 30.87 -13.25 -8.17
CA GLU A 162 32.16 -12.54 -8.39
C GLU A 162 32.03 -11.00 -8.36
N ARG A 163 31.48 -10.44 -7.28
CA ARG A 163 31.25 -8.99 -7.21
C ARG A 163 32.51 -8.19 -6.85
N LYS A 164 32.70 -7.06 -7.55
CA LYS A 164 33.82 -6.10 -7.41
C LYS A 164 33.69 -5.07 -6.28
N SER A 165 32.59 -5.05 -5.49
CA SER A 165 32.42 -4.08 -4.40
C SER A 165 31.37 -4.55 -3.38
N GLU A 166 31.76 -4.57 -2.10
CA GLU A 166 30.97 -4.99 -0.93
C GLU A 166 30.00 -3.92 -0.39
N LYS A 167 29.99 -2.70 -0.94
CA LYS A 167 29.41 -1.54 -0.25
C LYS A 167 27.90 -1.32 -0.37
N ASP A 168 27.20 -2.00 -1.26
CA ASP A 168 25.75 -1.85 -1.41
C ASP A 168 25.03 -3.12 -0.96
N ALA A 169 24.18 -2.99 0.08
CA ALA A 169 23.29 -4.07 0.50
C ALA A 169 22.47 -4.56 -0.70
N LEU A 170 22.49 -5.86 -0.94
CA LEU A 170 21.72 -6.48 -2.02
C LEU A 170 20.24 -6.33 -1.68
N LYS A 171 19.54 -5.52 -2.49
CA LYS A 171 18.10 -5.31 -2.37
C LYS A 171 17.39 -6.23 -3.36
N GLN A 172 16.72 -7.25 -2.86
CA GLN A 172 15.81 -8.06 -3.66
C GLN A 172 14.54 -7.27 -3.91
N ILE A 173 14.20 -7.07 -5.19
CA ILE A 173 12.92 -6.48 -5.59
C ILE A 173 12.10 -7.57 -6.27
N TYR A 174 10.83 -7.65 -5.90
CA TYR A 174 9.88 -8.56 -6.53
C TYR A 174 8.58 -7.84 -6.84
N THR A 175 7.91 -8.28 -7.90
CA THR A 175 6.60 -7.81 -8.32
C THR A 175 5.63 -8.97 -8.32
N THR A 176 4.52 -8.83 -7.59
CA THR A 176 3.43 -9.80 -7.57
C THR A 176 2.21 -9.21 -8.26
N GLU A 177 1.78 -9.84 -9.35
CA GLU A 177 0.51 -9.55 -10.01
C GLU A 177 -0.56 -10.50 -9.49
N THR A 178 -1.72 -9.96 -9.10
CA THR A 178 -2.90 -10.76 -8.75
C THR A 178 -4.03 -10.49 -9.74
N ARG A 179 -4.57 -11.57 -10.33
CA ARG A 179 -5.68 -11.55 -11.28
C ARG A 179 -6.82 -12.40 -10.75
N PHE A 180 -8.04 -11.92 -10.95
CA PHE A 180 -9.26 -12.65 -10.67
C PHE A 180 -9.86 -13.10 -12.00
N ASN A 181 -10.01 -14.40 -12.20
CA ASN A 181 -10.61 -14.98 -13.40
C ASN A 181 -11.70 -15.99 -13.02
N GLN A 182 -12.39 -16.56 -14.01
CA GLN A 182 -13.48 -17.52 -13.76
C GLN A 182 -13.02 -18.79 -13.03
N ASN A 183 -11.72 -19.10 -13.04
CA ASN A 183 -11.13 -20.29 -12.44
C ASN A 183 -10.51 -20.00 -11.05
N GLY A 184 -10.56 -18.75 -10.57
CA GLY A 184 -10.10 -18.38 -9.23
C GLY A 184 -9.14 -17.18 -9.20
N ILE A 185 -8.23 -17.21 -8.22
CA ILE A 185 -7.23 -16.16 -7.99
C ILE A 185 -5.88 -16.65 -8.53
N GLU A 186 -5.36 -15.97 -9.54
CA GLU A 186 -4.02 -16.21 -10.08
C GLU A 186 -3.05 -15.20 -9.50
N ARG A 187 -1.96 -15.67 -8.89
CA ARG A 187 -0.84 -14.83 -8.44
C ARG A 187 0.41 -15.18 -9.24
N ARG A 188 0.98 -14.18 -9.90
CA ARG A 188 2.25 -14.29 -10.63
C ARG A 188 3.29 -13.39 -9.99
N THR A 189 4.30 -13.99 -9.36
CA THR A 189 5.44 -13.25 -8.79
C THR A 189 6.64 -13.33 -9.71
N VAL A 190 7.26 -12.19 -9.99
CA VAL A 190 8.51 -12.07 -10.73
C VAL A 190 9.53 -11.37 -9.82
N SER A 191 10.62 -12.07 -9.52
CA SER A 191 11.75 -11.56 -8.73
C SER A 191 12.95 -11.32 -9.63
N ASP A 192 13.74 -10.28 -9.35
CA ASP A 192 14.97 -9.99 -10.07
C ASP A 192 16.03 -11.10 -9.90
N PHE A 193 15.88 -11.96 -8.89
CA PHE A 193 16.74 -13.15 -8.66
C PHE A 193 16.15 -14.47 -9.18
N GLY A 194 15.00 -14.45 -9.85
CA GLY A 194 14.41 -15.64 -10.48
C GLY A 194 14.05 -16.77 -9.50
N LEU A 195 14.28 -18.03 -9.91
CA LEU A 195 13.94 -19.25 -9.15
C LEU A 195 14.63 -19.28 -7.76
N ILE A 196 15.85 -18.76 -7.65
CA ILE A 196 16.64 -18.75 -6.42
C ILE A 196 15.97 -17.83 -5.39
N GLY A 197 15.52 -16.65 -5.80
CA GLY A 197 14.75 -15.75 -4.93
C GLY A 197 13.42 -16.36 -4.45
N MET A 198 12.75 -17.18 -5.28
CA MET A 198 11.52 -17.87 -4.89
C MET A 198 11.75 -19.03 -3.90
N ILE A 199 12.91 -19.69 -3.97
CA ILE A 199 13.28 -20.77 -3.05
C ILE A 199 13.65 -20.19 -1.68
N ILE A 200 14.42 -19.09 -1.65
CA ILE A 200 14.78 -18.40 -0.40
C ILE A 200 13.54 -17.90 0.34
N ALA A 201 12.60 -17.24 -0.36
CA ALA A 201 11.34 -16.77 0.24
C ALA A 201 10.43 -17.89 0.79
N ARG A 202 10.65 -19.15 0.41
CA ARG A 202 9.91 -20.33 0.94
C ARG A 202 10.66 -21.05 2.05
N LEU A 203 11.95 -20.80 2.22
CA LEU A 203 12.81 -21.50 3.16
C LEU A 203 13.12 -20.67 4.41
N ASP A 204 12.80 -19.38 4.43
CA ASP A 204 12.91 -18.59 5.66
C ASP A 204 11.82 -18.99 6.67
N PRO A 205 12.17 -19.56 7.83
CA PRO A 205 11.21 -19.95 8.88
C PRO A 205 10.74 -18.76 9.74
N SER A 206 11.10 -17.52 9.38
CA SER A 206 10.89 -16.32 10.19
C SER A 206 9.79 -15.38 9.65
N ASN A 207 8.83 -15.92 8.89
CA ASN A 207 7.53 -15.27 8.62
C ASN A 207 6.42 -15.93 9.45
#